data_AF-A0A849QWT0-F1
#
_entry.id   AF-A0A849QWT0-F1
#
_cell.length_a   1.000
_cell.length_b   1.000
_cell.length_c   1.000
_cell.angle_alpha   90.00
_cell.angle_beta   90.00
_cell.angle_gamma   90.00
#
_symmetry.space_group_name_H-M   'P 1'
#
loop_
_entity.id
_entity.type
_entity.pdbx_description
1 polymer ?
#
loop_
_entity_poly.entity_id
_entity_poly.type
_entity_poly.pdbx_seq_one_letter_code
_entity_poly.pdbx_strand_id
1 'polypeptide(L)'
;MAGSITSDLTVISLADSTTGWSGTSGALDTEVYKQAATIGSDGAYAYQTGKNTLASCTFTPATNINMTANYTTPHIYFTMRCDVFPFCEALNTGATNSGLMLRVTDGAGNYTQWHLEGSDTWDGSWRNFVLDLTNTANIHTTSGTLSLSDVDIITWYTDNSNSGTIRIIDNTWLDSVRYGDGLQAESATTEAFDFTDIALDDILTANYYGVIQDTEGVLFCQGGVILGDAVGSATCNFVSSGETVYFKDQLVSSSHYLLTAVASATATTDIDITSLVCKTVGGTGAEVTISDADLNSVSIVSSSFIDMGAITLTYASGVYKTTGFSGCGIILLASGVTFTGCSVDNCGQLTHAGATLNDTIVTGYGGTANTSAMLYDVAVDPDGEMDAMQFTMGTTLTHAIEFGTNVPSTMTIRDIDFVGYNASNNVNDSTFHFKDTAGTITLNIVGGSGNVSYRTDGATIVIVQDPVTTSVHAQTVDQADVGSARVLLKASDGTGPLPFEDVVVIAQTGGTATVTHTAHGFATNHYVVIKGAIPEGYNKVAQVTVLTSSTYTYAVDSGLSSPATGTPVATGAIVYGLTDVNGDISDSRTLATDQPVVGWCRKSTSSPFYKSAPLGGVVSSSLGASFTAIMISDE
;
A
#
# COMPACT_ATOMS: atom_id res chain seq x y z
N MET A 1 26.38 16.26 19.12
CA MET A 1 25.33 15.42 18.52
C MET A 1 24.02 15.93 19.07
N ALA A 2 23.04 16.12 18.19
CA ALA A 2 21.75 16.73 18.50
C ALA A 2 20.74 15.73 19.10
N GLY A 3 20.90 14.43 18.79
CA GLY A 3 20.09 13.33 19.30
C GLY A 3 20.63 12.66 20.57
N SER A 4 19.72 12.03 21.32
CA SER A 4 19.98 11.06 22.37
C SER A 4 19.68 9.68 21.81
N ILE A 5 20.72 8.85 21.67
CA ILE A 5 20.56 7.48 21.19
C ILE A 5 20.63 6.56 22.40
N THR A 6 19.62 5.73 22.55
CA THR A 6 19.55 4.70 23.58
C THR A 6 19.45 3.35 22.91
N SER A 7 20.35 2.44 23.27
CA SER A 7 20.25 1.06 22.83
C SER A 7 19.27 0.31 23.71
N ASP A 8 18.40 -0.49 23.10
CA ASP A 8 17.60 -1.47 23.81
C ASP A 8 18.41 -2.75 24.11
N LEU A 9 19.65 -2.84 23.61
CA LEU A 9 20.50 -4.01 23.77
C LEU A 9 20.93 -4.17 25.23
N THR A 10 20.49 -5.25 25.85
CA THR A 10 20.89 -5.65 27.19
C THR A 10 22.28 -6.30 27.15
N VAL A 11 23.21 -5.76 27.94
CA VAL A 11 24.57 -6.28 28.05
C VAL A 11 24.59 -7.63 28.74
N ILE A 12 25.16 -8.63 28.07
CA ILE A 12 25.49 -9.94 28.64
C ILE A 12 26.89 -9.89 29.25
N SER A 13 27.84 -9.37 28.47
CA SER A 13 29.25 -9.27 28.85
C SER A 13 29.96 -8.26 27.94
N LEU A 14 30.79 -7.40 28.52
CA LEU A 14 31.67 -6.49 27.77
C LEU A 14 33.06 -7.11 27.54
N ALA A 15 33.23 -8.41 27.80
CA ALA A 15 34.47 -9.18 27.64
C ALA A 15 35.76 -8.52 28.18
N ASP A 16 35.61 -7.56 29.10
CA ASP A 16 36.64 -6.73 29.73
C ASP A 16 37.21 -7.36 31.01
N SER A 17 36.76 -8.56 31.34
CA SER A 17 37.27 -9.38 32.43
C SER A 17 37.23 -10.86 32.07
N THR A 18 37.97 -11.68 32.81
CA THR A 18 37.92 -13.14 32.67
C THR A 18 36.78 -13.79 33.46
N THR A 19 35.91 -13.01 34.11
CA THR A 19 34.83 -13.54 34.95
C THR A 19 33.76 -14.19 34.07
N GLY A 20 33.45 -15.45 34.34
CA GLY A 20 32.49 -16.22 33.54
C GLY A 20 33.04 -16.71 32.20
N TRP A 21 34.22 -16.24 31.77
CA TRP A 21 34.83 -16.65 30.51
C TRP A 21 35.79 -17.82 30.67
N SER A 22 35.80 -18.71 29.68
CA SER A 22 36.77 -19.82 29.56
C SER A 22 37.09 -20.11 28.10
N GLY A 23 38.34 -20.49 27.81
CA GLY A 23 38.82 -20.74 26.44
C GLY A 23 40.21 -21.38 26.45
N THR A 24 40.71 -21.77 25.27
CA THR A 24 41.96 -22.56 25.13
C THR A 24 43.21 -21.86 25.69
N SER A 25 43.27 -20.52 25.66
CA SER A 25 44.33 -19.73 26.30
C SER A 25 43.79 -18.82 27.41
N GLY A 26 42.66 -18.15 27.15
CA GLY A 26 41.79 -17.51 28.13
C GLY A 26 42.41 -16.35 28.89
N ALA A 27 42.84 -15.33 28.16
CA ALA A 27 43.46 -14.13 28.73
C ALA A 27 42.68 -12.87 28.32
N LEU A 28 42.79 -11.82 29.14
CA LEU A 28 42.33 -10.49 28.78
C LEU A 28 43.43 -9.79 27.96
N ASP A 29 43.10 -9.30 26.78
CA ASP A 29 43.99 -8.50 25.94
C ASP A 29 43.57 -7.03 26.00
N THR A 30 44.43 -6.22 26.63
CA THR A 30 44.22 -4.78 26.81
C THR A 30 44.79 -3.93 25.67
N GLU A 31 45.36 -4.56 24.63
CA GLU A 31 45.90 -3.88 23.46
C GLU A 31 45.01 -4.09 22.23
N VAL A 32 44.27 -5.19 22.17
CA VAL A 32 43.40 -5.56 21.04
C VAL A 32 41.94 -5.65 21.47
N TYR A 33 41.24 -4.52 21.44
CA TYR A 33 39.81 -4.42 21.78
C TYR A 33 39.10 -3.37 20.89
N LYS A 34 37.77 -3.30 20.97
CA LYS A 34 36.99 -2.30 20.22
C LYS A 34 36.17 -1.37 21.12
N GLN A 35 35.51 -1.92 22.11
CA GLN A 35 34.72 -1.20 23.09
C GLN A 35 35.56 -0.92 24.34
N ALA A 36 35.44 0.30 24.85
CA ALA A 36 35.94 0.66 26.16
C ALA A 36 35.09 1.79 26.77
N ALA A 37 34.65 1.58 28.00
CA ALA A 37 34.15 2.61 28.88
C ALA A 37 35.27 3.62 29.24
N THR A 38 36.53 3.18 29.32
CA THR A 38 37.70 4.07 29.49
C THR A 38 38.93 3.52 28.77
N ILE A 39 39.55 4.36 27.93
CA ILE A 39 40.77 3.98 27.18
C ILE A 39 41.86 3.52 28.17
N GLY A 40 42.25 2.25 28.08
CA GLY A 40 43.36 1.67 28.85
C GLY A 40 42.99 0.96 30.16
N SER A 41 41.71 0.84 30.52
CA SER A 41 41.25 -0.04 31.63
C SER A 41 40.54 -1.31 31.15
N ASP A 42 40.13 -1.33 29.88
CA ASP A 42 39.26 -2.35 29.31
C ASP A 42 40.06 -3.22 28.32
N GLY A 43 39.51 -4.37 27.96
CA GLY A 43 40.15 -5.29 27.04
C GLY A 43 39.15 -6.24 26.40
N ALA A 44 39.63 -7.08 25.48
CA ALA A 44 38.83 -8.14 24.89
C ALA A 44 39.27 -9.49 25.44
N TYR A 45 38.33 -10.42 25.58
CA TYR A 45 38.65 -11.78 25.96
C TYR A 45 39.26 -12.52 24.77
N ALA A 46 40.52 -12.91 24.91
CA ALA A 46 41.28 -13.56 23.87
C ALA A 46 41.33 -15.09 24.07
N TYR A 47 41.23 -15.81 22.95
CA TYR A 47 41.48 -17.25 22.92
C TYR A 47 42.26 -17.67 21.67
N GLN A 48 42.81 -18.88 21.72
CA GLN A 48 43.61 -19.46 20.65
C GLN A 48 42.78 -20.35 19.74
N THR A 49 42.66 -19.93 18.48
CA THR A 49 42.27 -20.78 17.36
C THR A 49 43.50 -21.51 16.85
N GLY A 50 43.68 -22.73 17.36
CA GLY A 50 44.83 -23.57 17.07
C GLY A 50 44.83 -24.15 15.65
N LYS A 51 45.92 -24.82 15.30
CA LYS A 51 46.03 -25.56 14.04
C LYS A 51 45.22 -26.86 14.11
N ASN A 52 44.51 -27.19 13.02
CA ASN A 52 43.81 -28.46 12.82
C ASN A 52 42.89 -28.80 13.99
N THR A 53 42.17 -27.79 14.49
CA THR A 53 41.36 -27.92 15.68
C THR A 53 40.11 -27.07 15.59
N LEU A 54 39.09 -27.51 16.32
CA LEU A 54 37.93 -26.71 16.66
C LEU A 54 38.24 -26.02 17.99
N ALA A 55 38.50 -24.72 17.94
CA ALA A 55 38.71 -23.93 19.14
C ALA A 55 37.38 -23.33 19.62
N SER A 56 37.28 -23.09 20.92
CA SER A 56 36.09 -22.50 21.51
C SER A 56 36.39 -21.52 22.62
N CYS A 57 35.49 -20.55 22.76
CA CYS A 57 35.39 -19.65 23.90
C CYS A 57 33.98 -19.74 24.47
N THR A 58 33.86 -19.86 25.79
CA THR A 58 32.59 -20.04 26.49
C THR A 58 32.41 -18.96 27.54
N PHE A 59 31.22 -18.38 27.57
CA PHE A 59 30.75 -17.52 28.64
C PHE A 59 29.65 -18.23 29.45
N THR A 60 29.81 -18.25 30.76
CA THR A 60 28.83 -18.71 31.74
C THR A 60 28.48 -17.52 32.63
N PRO A 61 27.26 -16.97 32.53
CA PRO A 61 26.83 -15.86 33.35
C PRO A 61 26.69 -16.30 34.82
N ALA A 62 26.79 -15.34 35.74
CA ALA A 62 26.62 -15.63 37.17
C ALA A 62 25.19 -16.11 37.53
N THR A 63 24.22 -15.73 36.70
CA THR A 63 22.81 -16.13 36.78
C THR A 63 22.29 -16.35 35.36
N ASN A 64 21.42 -17.34 35.18
CA ASN A 64 20.81 -17.60 33.88
C ASN A 64 20.07 -16.37 33.35
N ILE A 65 20.17 -16.16 32.04
CA ILE A 65 19.67 -14.97 31.35
C ILE A 65 18.29 -15.28 30.77
N ASN A 66 17.32 -14.43 31.06
CA ASN A 66 16.02 -14.47 30.40
C ASN A 66 16.03 -13.52 29.20
N MET A 67 16.30 -14.07 28.02
CA MET A 67 16.31 -13.30 26.77
C MET A 67 14.91 -13.01 26.23
N THR A 68 13.86 -13.65 26.76
CA THR A 68 12.48 -13.47 26.29
C THR A 68 11.64 -12.54 27.17
N ALA A 69 12.25 -11.90 28.17
CA ALA A 69 11.54 -11.02 29.09
C ALA A 69 10.86 -9.84 28.37
N ASN A 70 11.55 -9.27 27.38
CA ASN A 70 11.09 -8.11 26.60
C ASN A 70 10.98 -8.39 25.09
N TYR A 71 11.40 -9.59 24.64
CA TYR A 71 11.54 -9.90 23.21
C TYR A 71 10.84 -11.22 22.87
N THR A 72 10.05 -11.21 21.81
CA THR A 72 9.42 -12.44 21.28
C THR A 72 10.39 -13.24 20.41
N THR A 73 11.33 -12.55 19.76
CA THR A 73 12.37 -13.10 18.89
C THR A 73 13.70 -12.48 19.33
N PRO A 74 14.40 -13.03 20.34
CA PRO A 74 15.61 -12.39 20.84
C PRO A 74 16.77 -12.55 19.85
N HIS A 75 17.48 -11.45 19.62
CA HIS A 75 18.68 -11.41 18.79
C HIS A 75 19.91 -11.23 19.67
N ILE A 76 20.98 -11.96 19.39
CA ILE A 76 22.26 -11.79 20.06
C ILE A 76 23.22 -11.00 19.17
N TYR A 77 23.79 -9.95 19.74
CA TYR A 77 24.83 -9.13 19.12
C TYR A 77 26.16 -9.44 19.77
N PHE A 78 27.22 -9.60 18.97
CA PHE A 78 28.56 -9.71 19.51
C PHE A 78 29.64 -9.16 18.59
N THR A 79 30.68 -8.59 19.20
CA THR A 79 31.85 -8.05 18.50
C THR A 79 32.99 -9.06 18.56
N MET A 80 33.52 -9.43 17.41
CA MET A 80 34.58 -10.42 17.32
C MET A 80 35.61 -10.09 16.23
N ARG A 81 36.85 -10.52 16.47
CA ARG A 81 37.96 -10.53 15.51
C ARG A 81 38.66 -11.88 15.57
N CYS A 82 39.13 -12.38 14.42
CA CYS A 82 39.94 -13.59 14.34
C CYS A 82 41.00 -13.44 13.25
N ASP A 83 42.26 -13.19 13.62
CA ASP A 83 43.36 -12.93 12.66
C ASP A 83 43.69 -14.15 11.79
N VAL A 84 43.23 -15.33 12.17
CA VAL A 84 43.44 -16.58 11.44
C VAL A 84 42.19 -17.05 10.70
N PHE A 85 41.11 -16.27 10.71
CA PHE A 85 39.85 -16.67 10.08
C PHE A 85 39.95 -16.95 8.57
N PRO A 86 40.81 -16.28 7.77
CA PRO A 86 41.04 -16.65 6.37
C PRO A 86 41.55 -18.08 6.16
N PHE A 87 41.99 -18.76 7.23
CA PHE A 87 42.42 -20.16 7.21
C PHE A 87 41.40 -21.12 7.82
N CYS A 88 40.33 -20.61 8.43
CA CYS A 88 39.21 -21.41 8.94
C CYS A 88 38.44 -22.07 7.79
N GLU A 89 37.63 -23.07 8.11
CA GLU A 89 36.75 -23.70 7.12
C GLU A 89 35.82 -22.67 6.46
N ALA A 90 35.56 -22.87 5.17
CA ALA A 90 34.50 -22.14 4.47
C ALA A 90 33.12 -22.49 5.07
N LEU A 91 32.14 -21.61 4.88
CA LEU A 91 30.82 -21.77 5.46
C LEU A 91 30.15 -23.04 4.92
N ASN A 92 29.78 -23.96 5.82
CA ASN A 92 29.07 -25.19 5.47
C ASN A 92 27.83 -25.35 6.35
N THR A 93 26.67 -25.06 5.80
CA THR A 93 25.37 -25.09 6.52
C THR A 93 24.84 -26.51 6.81
N GLY A 94 25.66 -27.54 6.60
CA GLY A 94 25.34 -28.94 6.89
C GLY A 94 25.72 -29.40 8.31
N ALA A 95 25.77 -30.72 8.51
CA ALA A 95 26.03 -31.34 9.82
C ALA A 95 27.51 -31.35 10.24
N THR A 96 28.42 -30.81 9.41
CA THR A 96 29.86 -30.74 9.73
C THR A 96 30.14 -29.39 10.37
N ASN A 97 31.05 -29.36 11.35
CA ASN A 97 31.55 -28.09 11.88
C ASN A 97 32.19 -27.27 10.74
N SER A 98 32.03 -25.95 10.78
CA SER A 98 32.67 -25.06 9.81
C SER A 98 32.73 -23.62 10.30
N GLY A 99 33.79 -22.91 9.93
CA GLY A 99 33.95 -21.48 10.12
C GLY A 99 33.67 -21.01 11.55
N LEU A 100 32.88 -19.95 11.68
CA LEU A 100 32.37 -19.42 12.93
C LEU A 100 31.01 -20.06 13.23
N MET A 101 30.87 -20.62 14.43
CA MET A 101 29.60 -21.10 14.95
C MET A 101 29.32 -20.54 16.34
N LEU A 102 28.04 -20.38 16.67
CA LEU A 102 27.58 -19.99 18.00
C LEU A 102 26.65 -21.05 18.54
N ARG A 103 26.84 -21.43 19.81
CA ARG A 103 25.92 -22.30 20.56
C ARG A 103 25.37 -21.55 21.76
N VAL A 104 24.06 -21.67 21.95
CA VAL A 104 23.37 -21.21 23.17
C VAL A 104 22.78 -22.43 23.86
N THR A 105 23.02 -22.53 25.17
CA THR A 105 22.57 -23.64 26.03
C THR A 105 21.74 -23.08 27.19
N ASP A 106 20.62 -23.73 27.50
CA ASP A 106 19.78 -23.39 28.66
C ASP A 106 20.23 -24.10 29.95
N GLY A 107 19.63 -23.72 31.09
CA GLY A 107 19.91 -24.30 32.40
C GLY A 107 19.55 -25.78 32.54
N ALA A 108 18.81 -26.37 31.59
CA ALA A 108 18.55 -27.79 31.51
C ALA A 108 19.57 -28.56 30.65
N GLY A 109 20.53 -27.85 30.03
CA GLY A 109 21.52 -28.42 29.13
C GLY A 109 21.02 -28.65 27.71
N ASN A 110 19.83 -28.15 27.34
CA ASN A 110 19.39 -28.14 25.95
C ASN A 110 20.12 -27.04 25.20
N TYR A 111 20.42 -27.25 23.92
CA TYR A 111 21.12 -26.25 23.13
C TYR A 111 20.66 -26.23 21.68
N THR A 112 20.94 -25.10 21.04
CA THR A 112 20.98 -24.94 19.59
C THR A 112 22.32 -24.33 19.19
N GLN A 113 22.89 -24.78 18.08
CA GLN A 113 24.11 -24.26 17.49
C GLN A 113 23.87 -23.87 16.03
N TRP A 114 24.38 -22.71 15.64
CA TRP A 114 24.24 -22.14 14.29
C TRP A 114 25.59 -21.95 13.63
N HIS A 115 25.64 -22.16 12.31
CA HIS A 115 26.72 -21.66 11.44
C HIS A 115 26.47 -20.21 11.10
N LEU A 116 27.50 -19.37 11.28
CA LEU A 116 27.38 -17.92 11.06
C LEU A 116 28.14 -17.47 9.83
N GLU A 117 29.43 -17.80 9.76
CA GLU A 117 30.32 -17.34 8.69
C GLU A 117 31.41 -18.38 8.42
N GLY A 118 32.06 -18.29 7.27
CA GLY A 118 33.28 -19.03 6.94
C GLY A 118 34.33 -18.14 6.32
N SER A 119 35.51 -18.70 6.03
CA SER A 119 36.62 -17.94 5.44
C SER A 119 36.31 -17.32 4.06
N ASP A 120 35.23 -17.74 3.43
CA ASP A 120 34.67 -17.24 2.19
C ASP A 120 33.70 -16.06 2.37
N THR A 121 33.21 -15.81 3.59
CA THR A 121 32.21 -14.78 3.90
C THR A 121 32.67 -13.74 4.94
N TRP A 122 33.71 -14.04 5.71
CA TRP A 122 34.36 -13.09 6.63
C TRP A 122 35.89 -13.23 6.56
N ASP A 123 36.59 -12.11 6.63
CA ASP A 123 38.06 -12.03 6.51
C ASP A 123 38.78 -12.08 7.86
N GLY A 124 38.05 -12.14 8.97
CA GLY A 124 38.60 -12.14 10.32
C GLY A 124 38.80 -10.76 10.95
N SER A 125 38.50 -9.67 10.23
CA SER A 125 38.55 -8.30 10.77
C SER A 125 37.50 -8.08 11.87
N TRP A 126 37.66 -7.02 12.67
CA TRP A 126 36.65 -6.65 13.67
C TRP A 126 35.27 -6.47 13.02
N ARG A 127 34.30 -7.29 13.42
CA ARG A 127 32.93 -7.24 12.93
C ARG A 127 31.94 -7.40 14.09
N ASN A 128 30.81 -6.72 13.97
CA ASN A 128 29.64 -6.95 14.80
C ASN A 128 28.74 -7.96 14.11
N PHE A 129 28.45 -9.05 14.80
CA PHE A 129 27.54 -10.09 14.36
C PHE A 129 26.19 -9.90 15.01
N VAL A 130 25.14 -10.29 14.29
CA VAL A 130 23.78 -10.43 14.82
C VAL A 130 23.26 -11.81 14.43
N LEU A 131 22.57 -12.47 15.35
CA LEU A 131 21.90 -13.75 15.10
C LEU A 131 20.52 -13.75 15.77
N ASP A 132 19.50 -14.12 15.01
CA ASP A 132 18.18 -14.48 15.53
C ASP A 132 18.22 -15.88 16.13
N LEU A 133 18.02 -15.97 17.45
CA LEU A 133 18.07 -17.23 18.20
C LEU A 133 16.86 -18.13 17.98
N THR A 134 15.85 -17.66 17.24
CA THR A 134 14.68 -18.44 16.80
C THR A 134 14.82 -18.92 15.37
N ASN A 135 15.84 -18.47 14.63
CA ASN A 135 16.03 -18.82 13.24
C ASN A 135 16.32 -20.32 13.07
N THR A 136 15.60 -20.95 12.14
CA THR A 136 15.75 -22.36 11.80
C THR A 136 16.76 -22.63 10.68
N ALA A 137 17.19 -21.58 9.97
CA ALA A 137 18.24 -21.69 8.96
C ALA A 137 19.62 -21.77 9.60
N ASN A 138 20.55 -22.44 8.91
CA ASN A 138 21.94 -22.65 9.32
C ASN A 138 22.15 -23.29 10.70
N ILE A 139 21.12 -23.94 11.26
CA ILE A 139 21.27 -24.77 12.45
C ILE A 139 22.23 -25.93 12.13
N HIS A 140 23.34 -25.99 12.85
CA HIS A 140 24.30 -27.08 12.80
C HIS A 140 23.81 -28.29 13.61
N THR A 141 23.43 -28.06 14.87
CA THR A 141 23.02 -29.12 15.78
C THR A 141 22.12 -28.59 16.88
N THR A 142 21.24 -29.45 17.40
CA THR A 142 20.39 -29.20 18.56
C THR A 142 20.45 -30.38 19.52
N SER A 143 20.24 -30.11 20.81
CA SER A 143 19.97 -31.12 21.83
C SER A 143 18.79 -30.64 22.66
N GLY A 144 17.71 -31.42 22.70
CA GLY A 144 16.47 -31.01 23.38
C GLY A 144 15.82 -29.78 22.77
N THR A 145 15.09 -29.00 23.58
CA THR A 145 14.44 -27.75 23.17
C THR A 145 15.05 -26.60 23.96
N LEU A 146 15.78 -25.73 23.27
CA LEU A 146 16.42 -24.56 23.89
C LEU A 146 15.38 -23.61 24.49
N SER A 147 15.49 -23.35 25.80
CA SER A 147 14.71 -22.33 26.50
C SER A 147 15.46 -21.00 26.57
N LEU A 148 15.02 -20.02 25.78
CA LEU A 148 15.62 -18.68 25.76
C LEU A 148 15.28 -17.83 27.00
N SER A 149 14.39 -18.31 27.88
CA SER A 149 14.10 -17.67 29.17
C SER A 149 15.08 -18.07 30.28
N ASP A 150 15.99 -19.00 30.02
CA ASP A 150 16.88 -19.59 31.02
C ASP A 150 18.27 -19.93 30.44
N VAL A 151 18.87 -19.00 29.70
CA VAL A 151 20.17 -19.21 29.03
C VAL A 151 21.29 -19.28 30.07
N ASP A 152 22.02 -20.40 30.10
CA ASP A 152 23.09 -20.70 31.05
C ASP A 152 24.49 -20.66 30.41
N ILE A 153 24.62 -20.96 29.11
CA ILE A 153 25.95 -20.98 28.46
C ILE A 153 25.86 -20.44 27.04
N ILE A 154 26.83 -19.60 26.67
CA ILE A 154 27.04 -19.15 25.29
C ILE A 154 28.46 -19.54 24.87
N THR A 155 28.59 -20.28 23.77
CA THR A 155 29.88 -20.77 23.27
C THR A 155 30.09 -20.38 21.82
N TRP A 156 31.19 -19.69 21.55
CA TRP A 156 31.68 -19.39 20.21
C TRP A 156 32.70 -20.45 19.80
N TYR A 157 32.60 -20.93 18.57
CA TYR A 157 33.51 -21.88 17.97
C TYR A 157 34.15 -21.29 16.71
N THR A 158 35.44 -21.52 16.55
CA THR A 158 36.16 -21.26 15.29
C THR A 158 36.78 -22.56 14.80
N ASP A 159 36.30 -23.05 13.67
CA ASP A 159 36.78 -24.29 13.06
C ASP A 159 37.94 -24.03 12.11
N ASN A 160 39.11 -24.52 12.50
CA ASN A 160 40.34 -24.40 11.73
C ASN A 160 40.93 -25.80 11.44
N SER A 161 40.04 -26.78 11.27
CA SER A 161 40.40 -28.21 11.17
C SER A 161 41.26 -28.56 9.94
N ASN A 162 41.16 -27.83 8.83
CA ASN A 162 41.92 -28.06 7.59
C ASN A 162 43.03 -27.02 7.33
N SER A 163 43.43 -26.27 8.36
CA SER A 163 44.40 -25.19 8.23
C SER A 163 45.85 -25.64 7.97
N GLY A 164 46.66 -24.75 7.37
CA GLY A 164 48.11 -24.96 7.20
C GLY A 164 48.94 -24.81 8.49
N THR A 165 50.24 -24.54 8.37
CA THR A 165 51.07 -24.20 9.55
C THR A 165 50.75 -22.78 10.03
N ILE A 166 49.94 -22.67 11.08
CA ILE A 166 49.62 -21.40 11.76
C ILE A 166 50.35 -21.37 13.10
N ARG A 167 50.80 -20.18 13.50
CA ARG A 167 51.46 -19.96 14.79
C ARG A 167 50.41 -19.93 15.90
N ILE A 168 50.63 -20.71 16.97
CA ILE A 168 49.75 -20.77 18.13
C ILE A 168 50.11 -19.61 19.07
N ILE A 169 49.41 -18.49 18.89
CA ILE A 169 49.35 -17.31 19.76
C ILE A 169 47.89 -16.88 19.85
N ASP A 170 47.54 -16.04 20.84
CA ASP A 170 46.20 -15.46 20.91
C ASP A 170 45.91 -14.73 19.60
N ASN A 171 44.82 -15.13 18.96
CA ASN A 171 44.51 -14.76 17.58
C ASN A 171 43.00 -14.56 17.34
N THR A 172 42.20 -14.71 18.38
CA THR A 172 40.76 -14.53 18.34
C THR A 172 40.30 -13.77 19.58
N TRP A 173 39.50 -12.73 19.40
CA TRP A 173 39.08 -11.82 20.46
C TRP A 173 37.56 -11.62 20.42
N LEU A 174 36.93 -11.72 21.59
CA LEU A 174 35.55 -11.34 21.85
C LEU A 174 35.56 -10.08 22.70
N ASP A 175 34.79 -9.09 22.31
CA ASP A 175 34.86 -7.75 22.91
C ASP A 175 33.54 -7.32 23.52
N SER A 176 32.40 -7.59 22.88
CA SER A 176 31.11 -7.29 23.50
C SER A 176 30.07 -8.32 23.12
N VAL A 177 29.14 -8.58 24.04
CA VAL A 177 28.03 -9.52 23.86
C VAL A 177 26.78 -8.91 24.47
N ARG A 178 25.73 -8.77 23.67
CA ARG A 178 24.44 -8.20 24.05
C ARG A 178 23.29 -8.99 23.45
N TYR A 179 22.08 -8.74 23.93
CA TYR A 179 20.87 -9.18 23.25
C TYR A 179 19.80 -8.07 23.25
N GLY A 180 18.99 -7.99 22.21
CA GLY A 180 17.93 -6.98 22.03
C GLY A 180 17.61 -6.81 20.55
N ASP A 181 16.92 -5.72 20.16
CA ASP A 181 16.44 -5.55 18.79
C ASP A 181 17.09 -4.38 18.02
N GLY A 182 17.67 -3.37 18.68
CA GLY A 182 18.42 -2.32 18.00
C GLY A 182 18.62 -1.02 18.79
N LEU A 183 18.22 0.10 18.18
CA LEU A 183 18.41 1.45 18.70
C LEU A 183 17.10 2.24 18.71
N GLN A 184 16.92 3.01 19.78
CA GLN A 184 15.91 4.06 19.89
C GLN A 184 16.61 5.42 19.86
N ALA A 185 16.10 6.32 19.02
CA ALA A 185 16.69 7.62 18.78
C ALA A 185 15.68 8.73 19.05
N GLU A 186 16.08 9.67 19.90
CA GLU A 186 15.30 10.81 20.35
C GLU A 186 16.13 12.09 20.22
N SER A 187 15.54 13.27 20.42
CA SER A 187 16.29 14.52 20.51
C SER A 187 15.58 15.54 21.39
N ALA A 188 16.22 16.67 21.64
CA ALA A 188 15.50 17.83 22.16
C ALA A 188 14.66 18.48 21.04
N THR A 189 13.51 19.06 21.38
CA THR A 189 12.54 19.70 20.45
C THR A 189 13.14 20.56 19.31
N THR A 190 14.28 21.21 19.51
CA THR A 190 14.88 22.12 18.51
C THR A 190 16.07 21.54 17.76
N GLU A 191 16.55 20.36 18.15
CA GLU A 191 17.78 19.78 17.66
C GLU A 191 17.42 18.67 16.66
N ALA A 192 17.64 18.96 15.38
CA ALA A 192 17.46 17.99 14.30
C ALA A 192 18.60 16.97 14.31
N PHE A 193 18.28 15.71 14.06
CA PHE A 193 19.27 14.64 13.87
C PHE A 193 18.87 13.72 12.72
N ASP A 194 19.83 12.97 12.18
CA ASP A 194 19.65 12.09 11.02
C ASP A 194 20.22 10.68 11.27
N PHE A 195 20.25 9.81 10.26
CA PHE A 195 20.81 8.46 10.44
C PHE A 195 22.32 8.47 10.65
N THR A 196 23.02 9.44 10.08
CA THR A 196 24.46 9.65 10.27
C THR A 196 24.77 9.98 11.74
N ASP A 197 23.96 10.81 12.39
CA ASP A 197 24.07 11.05 13.84
C ASP A 197 23.88 9.76 14.65
N ILE A 198 22.91 8.92 14.29
CA ILE A 198 22.71 7.61 14.96
C ILE A 198 23.94 6.72 14.79
N ALA A 199 24.49 6.62 13.57
CA ALA A 199 25.69 5.81 13.29
C ALA A 199 26.94 6.33 13.99
N LEU A 200 27.07 7.65 14.15
CA LEU A 200 28.14 8.27 14.91
C LEU A 200 28.07 7.93 16.40
N ASP A 201 26.86 7.83 16.97
CA ASP A 201 26.69 7.41 18.37
C ASP A 201 26.96 5.92 18.55
N ASP A 202 26.47 5.10 17.61
CA ASP A 202 26.66 3.66 17.63
C ASP A 202 28.16 3.31 17.64
N ILE A 203 28.97 3.96 16.81
CA ILE A 203 30.41 3.65 16.71
C ILE A 203 31.27 4.23 17.85
N LEU A 204 30.70 5.01 18.77
CA LEU A 204 31.46 5.52 19.92
C LEU A 204 32.07 4.35 20.70
N THR A 205 33.32 4.50 21.13
CA THR A 205 34.05 3.45 21.86
C THR A 205 33.33 3.01 23.13
N ALA A 206 32.52 3.86 23.76
CA ALA A 206 31.71 3.48 24.93
C ALA A 206 30.48 2.61 24.58
N ASN A 207 29.98 2.73 23.35
CA ASN A 207 28.73 2.14 22.89
C ASN A 207 29.00 0.89 22.04
N TYR A 208 29.56 1.10 20.85
CA TYR A 208 29.90 0.10 19.84
C TYR A 208 28.82 -0.99 19.74
N TYR A 209 27.56 -0.59 19.56
CA TYR A 209 26.40 -1.49 19.58
C TYR A 209 26.38 -2.38 18.33
N GLY A 210 26.79 -1.83 17.19
CA GLY A 210 26.88 -2.54 15.91
C GLY A 210 25.55 -2.73 15.21
N VAL A 211 24.62 -1.78 15.38
CA VAL A 211 23.29 -1.79 14.76
C VAL A 211 23.31 -1.03 13.44
N ILE A 212 23.91 0.17 13.38
CA ILE A 212 24.04 1.01 12.19
C ILE A 212 25.44 1.60 12.08
N GLN A 213 26.07 1.43 10.92
CA GLN A 213 27.46 1.84 10.71
C GLN A 213 27.62 2.57 9.38
N ASP A 214 28.25 3.74 9.41
CA ASP A 214 28.65 4.46 8.19
C ASP A 214 29.92 3.83 7.59
N THR A 215 29.84 3.45 6.32
CA THR A 215 30.98 3.07 5.50
C THR A 215 30.96 3.87 4.21
N GLU A 216 31.85 4.86 4.12
CA GLU A 216 32.03 5.72 2.94
C GLU A 216 30.75 6.47 2.50
N GLY A 217 29.91 6.88 3.46
CA GLY A 217 28.66 7.62 3.21
C GLY A 217 27.45 6.73 2.96
N VAL A 218 27.59 5.41 3.15
CA VAL A 218 26.47 4.45 3.12
C VAL A 218 26.30 3.86 4.52
N LEU A 219 25.08 3.95 5.03
CA LEU A 219 24.72 3.52 6.38
C LEU A 219 24.23 2.09 6.34
N PHE A 220 25.01 1.16 6.89
CA PHE A 220 24.67 -0.25 6.94
C PHE A 220 23.98 -0.59 8.25
N CYS A 221 22.69 -0.90 8.19
CA CYS A 221 21.87 -1.31 9.31
C CYS A 221 21.78 -2.86 9.40
N GLN A 222 21.78 -3.39 10.62
CA GLN A 222 21.62 -4.81 10.93
C GLN A 222 20.74 -5.04 12.18
N GLY A 223 19.87 -4.08 12.50
CA GLY A 223 18.87 -4.16 13.55
C GLY A 223 17.75 -3.15 13.36
N GLY A 224 16.87 -3.02 14.35
CA GLY A 224 15.79 -2.05 14.35
C GLY A 224 16.27 -0.63 14.68
N VAL A 225 15.64 0.36 14.04
CA VAL A 225 15.76 1.77 14.39
C VAL A 225 14.36 2.31 14.71
N ILE A 226 14.19 2.74 15.96
CA ILE A 226 12.97 3.38 16.46
C ILE A 226 13.26 4.87 16.59
N LEU A 227 12.43 5.70 15.95
CA LEU A 227 12.48 7.15 16.00
C LEU A 227 11.39 7.65 16.95
N GLY A 228 11.79 8.30 18.05
CA GLY A 228 10.88 8.81 19.08
C GLY A 228 10.67 7.84 20.25
N ASP A 229 9.72 8.23 21.12
CA ASP A 229 9.42 7.56 22.39
C ASP A 229 7.91 7.33 22.55
N ALA A 230 7.51 6.07 22.61
CA ALA A 230 6.11 5.67 22.71
C ALA A 230 5.53 5.79 24.14
N VAL A 231 6.40 5.82 25.17
CA VAL A 231 5.97 5.62 26.57
C VAL A 231 6.33 6.82 27.46
N GLY A 232 7.43 7.49 27.16
CA GLY A 232 7.91 8.62 27.96
C GLY A 232 7.48 9.97 27.40
N SER A 233 8.30 10.97 27.70
CA SER A 233 8.07 12.38 27.36
C SER A 233 9.22 12.93 26.53
N ALA A 234 10.02 12.06 25.91
CA ALA A 234 11.12 12.48 25.08
C ALA A 234 10.63 12.95 23.72
N THR A 235 11.25 14.01 23.22
CA THR A 235 10.92 14.60 21.92
C THR A 235 11.77 13.98 20.83
N CYS A 236 11.38 14.14 19.58
CA CYS A 236 12.15 13.65 18.43
C CYS A 236 11.95 14.60 17.26
N ASN A 237 13.03 15.12 16.70
CA ASN A 237 13.04 15.93 15.49
C ASN A 237 14.00 15.26 14.50
N PHE A 238 13.49 14.29 13.75
CA PHE A 238 14.27 13.51 12.81
C PHE A 238 14.24 14.16 11.43
N VAL A 239 15.39 14.54 10.90
CA VAL A 239 15.52 15.22 9.61
C VAL A 239 16.60 14.56 8.76
N SER A 240 16.21 13.59 7.94
CA SER A 240 17.13 12.88 7.03
C SER A 240 17.07 13.49 5.62
N SER A 241 18.23 13.78 5.03
CA SER A 241 18.32 14.38 3.70
C SER A 241 19.44 13.77 2.86
N GLY A 242 19.09 13.06 1.78
CA GLY A 242 20.07 12.53 0.81
C GLY A 242 20.92 11.37 1.34
N GLU A 243 20.51 10.74 2.43
CA GLU A 243 21.22 9.60 3.02
C GLU A 243 20.90 8.30 2.27
N THR A 244 21.79 7.31 2.38
CA THR A 244 21.55 5.94 1.88
C THR A 244 21.66 4.97 3.03
N VAL A 245 20.55 4.32 3.38
CA VAL A 245 20.44 3.31 4.42
C VAL A 245 20.24 1.94 3.78
N TYR A 246 21.05 0.98 4.22
CA TYR A 246 21.07 -0.37 3.70
C TYR A 246 20.92 -1.38 4.83
N PHE A 247 19.79 -2.09 4.87
CA PHE A 247 19.60 -3.24 5.75
C PHE A 247 20.34 -4.44 5.15
N LYS A 248 21.37 -4.91 5.86
CA LYS A 248 22.24 -6.02 5.44
C LYS A 248 21.45 -7.32 5.31
N ASP A 249 21.89 -8.21 4.44
CA ASP A 249 21.42 -9.60 4.45
C ASP A 249 22.11 -10.32 5.63
N GLN A 250 21.40 -10.51 6.73
CA GLN A 250 21.88 -11.28 7.88
C GLN A 250 20.88 -12.38 8.20
N LEU A 251 21.31 -13.35 9.00
CA LEU A 251 20.51 -14.50 9.40
C LEU A 251 19.48 -14.12 10.50
N VAL A 252 18.62 -13.17 10.20
CA VAL A 252 17.61 -12.62 11.11
C VAL A 252 16.22 -12.65 10.47
N SER A 253 15.18 -12.64 11.29
CA SER A 253 13.80 -12.53 10.82
C SER A 253 13.54 -11.14 10.21
N SER A 254 12.56 -11.03 9.30
CA SER A 254 12.18 -9.73 8.70
C SER A 254 11.71 -8.72 9.75
N SER A 255 11.08 -9.18 10.82
CA SER A 255 10.59 -8.32 11.91
C SER A 255 11.71 -7.70 12.75
N HIS A 256 12.95 -8.17 12.60
CA HIS A 256 14.10 -7.55 13.24
C HIS A 256 14.55 -6.27 12.53
N TYR A 257 14.45 -6.26 11.20
CA TYR A 257 14.78 -5.08 10.43
C TYR A 257 13.58 -4.15 10.40
N LEU A 258 13.70 -3.08 11.18
CA LEU A 258 12.59 -2.17 11.42
C LEU A 258 13.06 -0.73 11.28
N LEU A 259 12.27 0.07 10.58
CA LEU A 259 12.30 1.53 10.69
C LEU A 259 10.93 1.97 11.18
N THR A 260 10.83 2.36 12.45
CA THR A 260 9.55 2.76 13.06
C THR A 260 9.62 4.17 13.60
N ALA A 261 8.55 4.94 13.41
CA ALA A 261 8.32 6.19 14.12
C ALA A 261 7.24 6.00 15.18
N VAL A 262 7.54 6.38 16.42
CA VAL A 262 6.63 6.32 17.57
C VAL A 262 6.55 7.66 18.28
N ALA A 263 5.47 7.88 19.00
CA ALA A 263 5.26 9.10 19.76
C ALA A 263 4.45 8.86 21.03
N SER A 264 4.45 9.87 21.88
CA SER A 264 3.65 9.93 23.09
C SER A 264 2.92 11.25 23.08
N ALA A 265 1.64 11.26 23.47
CA ALA A 265 0.81 12.46 23.59
C ALA A 265 1.40 13.58 24.48
N THR A 266 2.49 13.31 25.21
CA THR A 266 3.16 14.27 26.09
C THR A 266 4.40 14.94 25.49
N ALA A 267 4.81 14.53 24.28
CA ALA A 267 6.00 15.02 23.59
C ALA A 267 5.72 15.30 22.11
N THR A 268 6.70 15.89 21.42
CA THR A 268 6.63 16.16 19.97
C THR A 268 7.56 15.22 19.24
N THR A 269 7.02 14.47 18.27
CA THR A 269 7.79 13.68 17.31
C THR A 269 7.50 14.18 15.89
N ASP A 270 8.52 14.76 15.26
CA ASP A 270 8.51 15.26 13.89
C ASP A 270 9.48 14.43 13.04
N ILE A 271 8.98 13.93 11.90
CA ILE A 271 9.73 13.10 10.97
C ILE A 271 9.75 13.79 9.59
N ASP A 272 10.92 14.23 9.13
CA ASP A 272 11.13 14.79 7.80
C ASP A 272 12.23 14.02 7.07
N ILE A 273 11.89 13.38 5.96
CA ILE A 273 12.78 12.54 5.17
C ILE A 273 12.72 12.98 3.72
N THR A 274 13.82 13.52 3.21
CA THR A 274 13.92 13.96 1.81
C THR A 274 15.05 13.24 1.08
N SER A 275 14.77 12.69 -0.10
CA SER A 275 15.80 12.05 -0.94
C SER A 275 16.56 10.89 -0.26
N LEU A 276 15.94 10.21 0.71
CA LEU A 276 16.49 9.01 1.33
C LEU A 276 16.45 7.85 0.33
N VAL A 277 17.52 7.07 0.25
CA VAL A 277 17.49 5.73 -0.35
C VAL A 277 17.54 4.70 0.77
N CYS A 278 16.43 4.02 1.02
CA CYS A 278 16.33 2.95 2.01
C CYS A 278 16.15 1.62 1.29
N LYS A 279 17.09 0.70 1.47
CA LYS A 279 17.10 -0.59 0.77
C LYS A 279 17.37 -1.75 1.71
N THR A 280 16.73 -2.88 1.46
CA THR A 280 17.15 -4.17 2.05
C THR A 280 17.83 -5.04 0.99
N VAL A 281 18.73 -5.92 1.42
CA VAL A 281 19.24 -7.00 0.57
C VAL A 281 19.03 -8.33 1.25
N GLY A 282 18.73 -9.34 0.44
CA GLY A 282 18.22 -10.62 0.90
C GLY A 282 16.70 -10.71 0.75
N GLY A 283 16.12 -11.84 1.14
CA GLY A 283 14.67 -12.09 1.01
C GLY A 283 13.82 -11.55 2.17
N THR A 284 14.44 -11.11 3.26
CA THR A 284 13.80 -10.72 4.54
C THR A 284 13.66 -9.20 4.66
N GLY A 285 13.01 -8.57 3.67
CA GLY A 285 12.85 -7.11 3.56
C GLY A 285 12.47 -6.41 4.88
N ALA A 286 13.11 -5.28 5.17
CA ALA A 286 12.88 -4.50 6.38
C ALA A 286 11.48 -3.88 6.43
N GLU A 287 10.83 -3.93 7.58
CA GLU A 287 9.51 -3.33 7.78
C GLU A 287 9.62 -1.82 8.07
N VAL A 288 8.71 -1.04 7.49
CA VAL A 288 8.59 0.40 7.75
C VAL A 288 7.25 0.67 8.39
N THR A 289 7.24 1.25 9.59
CA THR A 289 6.00 1.53 10.33
C THR A 289 5.92 2.97 10.82
N ILE A 290 4.97 3.71 10.27
CA ILE A 290 4.64 5.08 10.65
C ILE A 290 3.11 5.15 10.83
N SER A 291 2.67 4.74 12.01
CA SER A 291 1.25 4.50 12.30
C SER A 291 0.75 5.14 13.58
N ASP A 292 1.66 5.64 14.42
CA ASP A 292 1.32 6.21 15.72
C ASP A 292 0.51 7.50 15.57
N ALA A 293 -0.63 7.58 16.27
CA ALA A 293 -1.55 8.70 16.19
C ALA A 293 -1.04 9.95 16.92
N ASP A 294 -0.07 9.79 17.84
CA ASP A 294 0.49 10.88 18.62
C ASP A 294 1.68 11.58 17.91
N LEU A 295 2.05 11.16 16.70
CA LEU A 295 3.03 11.86 15.87
C LEU A 295 2.57 13.30 15.62
N ASN A 296 3.52 14.25 15.61
CA ASN A 296 3.21 15.66 15.35
C ASN A 296 3.23 15.97 13.86
N SER A 297 4.25 15.50 13.14
CA SER A 297 4.31 15.61 11.68
C SER A 297 5.12 14.48 11.04
N VAL A 298 4.74 14.12 9.81
CA VAL A 298 5.46 13.16 8.97
C VAL A 298 5.48 13.68 7.53
N SER A 299 6.67 13.82 6.98
CA SER A 299 6.94 14.21 5.60
C SER A 299 8.00 13.28 5.01
N ILE A 300 7.68 12.57 3.92
CA ILE A 300 8.63 11.76 3.17
C ILE A 300 8.55 12.13 1.69
N VAL A 301 9.58 12.80 1.18
CA VAL A 301 9.55 13.41 -0.16
C VAL A 301 10.74 12.99 -1.01
N SER A 302 10.46 12.60 -2.25
CA SER A 302 11.49 12.24 -3.25
C SER A 302 12.44 11.12 -2.77
N SER A 303 11.96 10.25 -1.89
CA SER A 303 12.74 9.14 -1.31
C SER A 303 12.48 7.84 -2.09
N SER A 304 13.26 6.80 -1.82
CA SER A 304 13.14 5.48 -2.45
C SER A 304 13.25 4.38 -1.41
N PHE A 305 12.23 3.52 -1.35
CA PHE A 305 12.19 2.30 -0.55
C PHE A 305 12.28 1.10 -1.49
N ILE A 306 13.28 0.25 -1.29
CA ILE A 306 13.64 -0.82 -2.23
C ILE A 306 13.74 -2.15 -1.48
N ASP A 307 13.02 -3.16 -1.97
CA ASP A 307 13.00 -4.53 -1.44
C ASP A 307 12.66 -4.58 0.06
N MET A 308 11.80 -3.65 0.52
CA MET A 308 11.33 -3.59 1.91
C MET A 308 10.25 -4.66 2.16
N GLY A 309 10.03 -4.98 3.42
CA GLY A 309 8.91 -5.82 3.88
C GLY A 309 7.58 -5.09 3.78
N ALA A 310 6.71 -5.28 4.76
CA ALA A 310 5.48 -4.50 4.86
C ALA A 310 5.79 -3.02 5.13
N ILE A 311 5.03 -2.13 4.51
CA ILE A 311 5.11 -0.68 4.69
C ILE A 311 3.77 -0.19 5.23
N THR A 312 3.76 0.32 6.45
CA THR A 312 2.56 0.82 7.14
C THR A 312 2.66 2.33 7.32
N LEU A 313 1.87 3.09 6.57
CA LEU A 313 1.86 4.55 6.54
C LEU A 313 0.47 5.07 6.90
N THR A 314 0.05 4.86 8.15
CA THR A 314 -1.33 5.09 8.59
C THR A 314 -1.50 6.29 9.51
N TYR A 315 -0.44 7.07 9.76
CA TYR A 315 -0.57 8.37 10.41
C TYR A 315 -1.41 9.31 9.52
N ALA A 316 -2.60 9.68 9.99
CA ALA A 316 -3.65 10.34 9.21
C ALA A 316 -3.28 11.72 8.64
N SER A 317 -2.16 12.33 9.06
CA SER A 317 -1.65 13.59 8.49
C SER A 317 -0.29 13.42 7.81
N GLY A 318 0.10 12.17 7.52
CA GLY A 318 1.36 11.86 6.85
C GLY A 318 1.35 12.33 5.40
N VAL A 319 2.47 12.92 4.98
CA VAL A 319 2.68 13.43 3.62
C VAL A 319 3.79 12.65 2.94
N TYR A 320 3.44 11.91 1.89
CA TYR A 320 4.34 11.10 1.06
C TYR A 320 4.23 11.62 -0.37
N LYS A 321 5.31 12.19 -0.92
CA LYS A 321 5.28 12.82 -2.24
C LYS A 321 6.45 12.44 -3.10
N THR A 322 6.19 12.08 -4.36
CA THR A 322 7.26 11.70 -5.32
C THR A 322 8.18 10.59 -4.80
N THR A 323 7.67 9.76 -3.89
CA THR A 323 8.44 8.70 -3.22
C THR A 323 8.23 7.39 -3.96
N GLY A 324 9.31 6.69 -4.23
CA GLY A 324 9.30 5.40 -4.91
C GLY A 324 9.31 4.22 -3.94
N PHE A 325 8.51 3.21 -4.23
CA PHE A 325 8.44 1.93 -3.56
C PHE A 325 8.65 0.85 -4.63
N SER A 326 9.71 0.07 -4.52
CA SER A 326 10.09 -0.94 -5.51
C SER A 326 10.33 -2.27 -4.82
N GLY A 327 9.70 -3.34 -5.29
CA GLY A 327 9.90 -4.70 -4.72
C GLY A 327 9.45 -4.84 -3.26
N CYS A 328 8.68 -3.87 -2.75
CA CYS A 328 8.24 -3.85 -1.36
C CYS A 328 7.07 -4.82 -1.10
N GLY A 329 6.80 -5.14 0.16
CA GLY A 329 5.61 -5.89 0.56
C GLY A 329 4.30 -5.11 0.37
N ILE A 330 3.30 -5.44 1.19
CA ILE A 330 2.03 -4.69 1.22
C ILE A 330 2.28 -3.25 1.67
N ILE A 331 1.57 -2.29 1.07
CA ILE A 331 1.60 -0.88 1.46
C ILE A 331 0.23 -0.50 2.02
N LEU A 332 0.19 -0.18 3.31
CA LEU A 332 -1.03 0.15 4.05
C LEU A 332 -1.11 1.66 4.26
N LEU A 333 -2.17 2.28 3.74
CA LEU A 333 -2.52 3.69 3.99
C LEU A 333 -3.78 3.78 4.87
N ALA A 334 -4.05 4.97 5.38
CA ALA A 334 -5.27 5.29 6.11
C ALA A 334 -5.87 6.62 5.62
N SER A 335 -7.11 6.89 6.00
CA SER A 335 -7.78 8.15 5.67
C SER A 335 -6.98 9.37 6.16
N GLY A 336 -6.91 10.40 5.33
CA GLY A 336 -6.18 11.65 5.60
C GLY A 336 -4.71 11.65 5.14
N VAL A 337 -4.13 10.46 4.86
CA VAL A 337 -2.78 10.36 4.30
C VAL A 337 -2.72 11.01 2.91
N THR A 338 -1.71 11.83 2.65
CA THR A 338 -1.41 12.34 1.31
C THR A 338 -0.30 11.49 0.70
N PHE A 339 -0.60 10.73 -0.36
CA PHE A 339 0.31 9.83 -1.07
C PHE A 339 0.35 10.20 -2.56
N THR A 340 0.95 11.34 -2.91
CA THR A 340 0.76 11.96 -4.24
C THR A 340 2.03 11.88 -5.10
N GLY A 341 1.87 11.52 -6.37
CA GLY A 341 2.99 11.43 -7.32
C GLY A 341 3.98 10.31 -7.00
N CYS A 342 3.60 9.36 -6.14
CA CYS A 342 4.44 8.24 -5.74
C CYS A 342 4.52 7.18 -6.84
N SER A 343 5.51 6.29 -6.78
CA SER A 343 5.58 5.11 -7.65
C SER A 343 5.59 3.83 -6.82
N VAL A 344 4.71 2.89 -7.14
CA VAL A 344 4.60 1.57 -6.52
C VAL A 344 4.87 0.52 -7.59
N ASP A 345 6.09 -0.03 -7.60
CA ASP A 345 6.58 -0.95 -8.62
C ASP A 345 6.90 -2.32 -8.05
N ASN A 346 6.28 -3.36 -8.60
CA ASN A 346 6.50 -4.76 -8.21
C ASN A 346 6.32 -4.99 -6.70
N CYS A 347 5.41 -4.23 -6.10
CA CYS A 347 5.09 -4.33 -4.68
C CYS A 347 3.94 -5.31 -4.40
N GLY A 348 3.69 -5.59 -3.12
CA GLY A 348 2.42 -6.12 -2.63
C GLY A 348 1.25 -5.15 -2.86
N GLN A 349 0.08 -5.48 -2.33
CA GLN A 349 -1.13 -4.69 -2.56
C GLN A 349 -1.01 -3.30 -1.92
N LEU A 350 -1.47 -2.26 -2.62
CA LEU A 350 -1.63 -0.91 -2.09
C LEU A 350 -3.03 -0.75 -1.50
N THR A 351 -3.15 -0.33 -0.25
CA THR A 351 -4.45 -0.01 0.35
C THR A 351 -4.73 1.49 0.23
N HIS A 352 -5.87 1.88 -0.33
CA HIS A 352 -6.27 3.28 -0.46
C HIS A 352 -6.82 3.86 0.86
N ALA A 353 -7.81 3.18 1.47
CA ALA A 353 -8.41 3.53 2.76
C ALA A 353 -8.87 5.01 2.96
N GLY A 354 -9.08 5.76 1.88
CA GLY A 354 -9.50 7.17 1.91
C GLY A 354 -8.33 8.16 2.00
N ALA A 355 -7.12 7.71 1.63
CA ALA A 355 -5.96 8.57 1.40
C ALA A 355 -6.08 9.29 0.05
N THR A 356 -5.29 10.34 -0.17
CA THR A 356 -5.19 11.03 -1.47
C THR A 356 -4.01 10.48 -2.27
N LEU A 357 -4.29 9.75 -3.36
CA LEU A 357 -3.34 9.04 -4.21
C LEU A 357 -3.05 9.71 -5.57
N ASN A 358 -3.46 10.96 -5.77
CA ASN A 358 -3.35 11.65 -7.06
C ASN A 358 -1.94 11.52 -7.71
N ASP A 359 -1.89 11.41 -9.03
CA ASP A 359 -0.66 11.29 -9.84
C ASP A 359 0.21 10.06 -9.52
N THR A 360 -0.28 9.08 -8.75
CA THR A 360 0.49 7.89 -8.36
C THR A 360 0.53 6.85 -9.47
N ILE A 361 1.70 6.26 -9.68
CA ILE A 361 1.93 5.18 -10.66
C ILE A 361 2.01 3.84 -9.92
N VAL A 362 1.18 2.89 -10.29
CA VAL A 362 1.18 1.52 -9.80
C VAL A 362 1.50 0.57 -10.95
N THR A 363 2.62 -0.14 -10.87
CA THR A 363 3.11 -1.00 -11.94
C THR A 363 3.59 -2.34 -11.41
N GLY A 364 3.41 -3.40 -12.19
CA GLY A 364 4.09 -4.68 -11.94
C GLY A 364 3.63 -5.43 -10.69
N TYR A 365 2.48 -5.10 -10.12
CA TYR A 365 1.96 -5.70 -8.87
C TYR A 365 2.33 -7.19 -8.69
N GLY A 366 3.03 -7.48 -7.59
CA GLY A 366 3.65 -8.78 -7.30
C GLY A 366 2.71 -9.84 -6.71
N GLY A 367 1.39 -9.60 -6.75
CA GLY A 367 0.40 -10.52 -6.21
C GLY A 367 0.17 -11.78 -7.04
N THR A 368 -0.76 -12.61 -6.55
CA THR A 368 -1.18 -13.84 -7.24
C THR A 368 -2.34 -13.58 -8.20
N ALA A 369 -2.62 -14.53 -9.08
CA ALA A 369 -3.69 -14.37 -10.07
C ALA A 369 -5.06 -14.11 -9.41
N ASN A 370 -5.90 -13.27 -10.04
CA ASN A 370 -7.21 -12.87 -9.50
C ASN A 370 -7.11 -12.17 -8.13
N THR A 371 -6.05 -11.38 -7.95
CA THR A 371 -5.93 -10.36 -6.91
C THR A 371 -5.67 -9.00 -7.57
N SER A 372 -5.65 -7.92 -6.80
CA SER A 372 -5.67 -6.56 -7.35
C SER A 372 -4.52 -5.72 -6.79
N ALA A 373 -3.97 -4.85 -7.63
CA ALA A 373 -2.85 -3.99 -7.28
C ALA A 373 -3.20 -2.97 -6.18
N MET A 374 -4.41 -2.42 -6.22
CA MET A 374 -4.94 -1.53 -5.19
C MET A 374 -6.26 -2.05 -4.59
N LEU A 375 -6.48 -1.83 -3.30
CA LEU A 375 -7.73 -2.06 -2.60
C LEU A 375 -8.40 -0.73 -2.22
N TYR A 376 -9.66 -0.57 -2.62
CA TYR A 376 -10.57 0.49 -2.18
C TYR A 376 -11.80 -0.11 -1.50
N ASP A 377 -11.95 0.08 -0.19
CA ASP A 377 -13.06 -0.47 0.61
C ASP A 377 -13.65 0.60 1.55
N VAL A 378 -13.98 1.76 0.98
CA VAL A 378 -14.49 2.93 1.70
C VAL A 378 -15.85 3.37 1.16
N ALA A 379 -16.83 3.57 2.04
CA ALA A 379 -18.20 3.97 1.70
C ALA A 379 -18.33 5.47 1.36
N VAL A 380 -17.36 5.98 0.60
CA VAL A 380 -17.26 7.35 0.11
C VAL A 380 -16.91 7.28 -1.37
N ASP A 381 -17.31 8.28 -2.15
CA ASP A 381 -16.92 8.39 -3.56
C ASP A 381 -15.43 8.76 -3.63
N PRO A 382 -14.57 7.99 -4.34
CA PRO A 382 -13.14 8.32 -4.49
C PRO A 382 -12.85 9.56 -5.37
N ASP A 383 -13.88 10.27 -5.85
CA ASP A 383 -13.73 11.45 -6.71
C ASP A 383 -12.80 12.52 -6.09
N GLY A 384 -11.70 12.83 -6.78
CA GLY A 384 -10.67 13.77 -6.30
C GLY A 384 -9.57 13.16 -5.44
N GLU A 385 -9.69 11.89 -5.04
CA GLU A 385 -8.71 11.18 -4.20
C GLU A 385 -7.76 10.28 -4.99
N MET A 386 -8.12 9.84 -6.20
CA MET A 386 -7.30 8.95 -7.04
C MET A 386 -7.19 9.43 -8.50
N ASP A 387 -7.13 10.74 -8.67
CA ASP A 387 -7.09 11.39 -9.98
C ASP A 387 -5.71 11.22 -10.64
N ALA A 388 -5.68 11.10 -11.96
CA ALA A 388 -4.45 11.02 -12.76
C ALA A 388 -3.51 9.86 -12.39
N MET A 389 -4.03 8.80 -11.76
CA MET A 389 -3.25 7.60 -11.48
C MET A 389 -2.93 6.80 -12.76
N GLN A 390 -1.88 5.99 -12.71
CA GLN A 390 -1.57 5.03 -13.78
C GLN A 390 -1.45 3.62 -13.21
N PHE A 391 -2.10 2.66 -13.86
CA PHE A 391 -1.99 1.24 -13.55
C PHE A 391 -1.40 0.48 -14.75
N THR A 392 -0.28 -0.21 -14.54
CA THR A 392 0.31 -1.12 -15.52
C THR A 392 0.36 -2.54 -14.97
N MET A 393 -0.35 -3.47 -15.63
CA MET A 393 -0.37 -4.87 -15.21
C MET A 393 1.02 -5.49 -15.34
N GLY A 394 1.40 -6.30 -14.33
CA GLY A 394 2.58 -7.15 -14.38
C GLY A 394 2.39 -8.38 -15.29
N THR A 395 3.23 -9.40 -15.10
CA THR A 395 3.13 -10.65 -15.85
C THR A 395 2.03 -11.58 -15.34
N THR A 396 1.61 -11.43 -14.08
CA THR A 396 0.52 -12.18 -13.45
C THR A 396 -0.83 -11.57 -13.78
N LEU A 397 -1.79 -12.41 -14.16
CA LEU A 397 -3.18 -12.02 -14.46
C LEU A 397 -3.88 -11.48 -13.20
N THR A 398 -3.90 -10.16 -13.08
CA THR A 398 -4.37 -9.41 -11.89
C THR A 398 -5.27 -8.26 -12.31
N HIS A 399 -5.97 -7.67 -11.34
CA HIS A 399 -6.80 -6.47 -11.54
C HIS A 399 -6.04 -5.20 -11.15
N ALA A 400 -6.45 -4.04 -11.66
CA ALA A 400 -5.91 -2.75 -11.24
C ALA A 400 -6.42 -2.40 -9.84
N ILE A 401 -7.75 -2.36 -9.69
CA ILE A 401 -8.43 -1.92 -8.47
C ILE A 401 -9.45 -2.97 -8.02
N GLU A 402 -9.36 -3.34 -6.75
CA GLU A 402 -10.41 -4.05 -6.03
C GLU A 402 -11.31 -3.06 -5.33
N PHE A 403 -12.59 -3.09 -5.65
CA PHE A 403 -13.63 -2.46 -4.87
C PHE A 403 -14.17 -3.50 -3.90
N GLY A 404 -13.96 -3.25 -2.61
CA GLY A 404 -14.42 -4.12 -1.53
C GLY A 404 -15.94 -4.13 -1.39
N THR A 405 -16.44 -4.56 -0.22
CA THR A 405 -17.89 -4.65 0.05
C THR A 405 -18.48 -3.40 0.69
N ASN A 406 -17.63 -2.44 1.04
CA ASN A 406 -17.97 -1.19 1.67
C ASN A 406 -17.72 -0.04 0.68
N VAL A 407 -18.41 -0.03 -0.47
CA VAL A 407 -18.31 1.02 -1.48
C VAL A 407 -19.68 1.65 -1.76
N PRO A 408 -19.76 2.93 -2.18
CA PRO A 408 -21.04 3.53 -2.54
C PRO A 408 -21.62 2.89 -3.80
N SER A 409 -22.95 2.96 -3.97
CA SER A 409 -23.63 2.45 -5.18
C SER A 409 -23.30 3.26 -6.43
N THR A 410 -22.71 4.44 -6.29
CA THR A 410 -22.25 5.30 -7.38
C THR A 410 -20.94 5.95 -6.97
N MET A 411 -19.96 5.90 -7.86
CA MET A 411 -18.60 6.37 -7.62
C MET A 411 -17.98 6.89 -8.92
N THR A 412 -17.00 7.78 -8.79
CA THR A 412 -16.34 8.46 -9.90
C THR A 412 -14.83 8.36 -9.75
N ILE A 413 -14.14 8.03 -10.83
CA ILE A 413 -12.68 8.07 -10.93
C ILE A 413 -12.28 8.93 -12.14
N ARG A 414 -11.16 9.65 -12.04
CA ARG A 414 -10.74 10.62 -13.07
C ARG A 414 -9.34 10.38 -13.59
N ASP A 415 -9.19 10.55 -14.90
CA ASP A 415 -7.91 10.64 -15.61
C ASP A 415 -6.98 9.44 -15.35
N ILE A 416 -7.54 8.25 -15.05
CA ILE A 416 -6.76 7.05 -14.77
C ILE A 416 -6.44 6.29 -16.07
N ASP A 417 -5.16 5.94 -16.27
CA ASP A 417 -4.71 5.12 -17.40
C ASP A 417 -4.52 3.65 -17.00
N PHE A 418 -5.12 2.72 -17.76
CA PHE A 418 -5.06 1.28 -17.51
C PHE A 418 -4.34 0.53 -18.64
N VAL A 419 -3.11 0.09 -18.38
CA VAL A 419 -2.25 -0.57 -19.37
C VAL A 419 -2.13 -2.06 -19.09
N GLY A 420 -2.38 -2.89 -20.11
CA GLY A 420 -2.15 -4.34 -20.06
C GLY A 420 -3.34 -5.20 -19.60
N TYR A 421 -4.40 -4.58 -19.07
CA TYR A 421 -5.60 -5.30 -18.61
C TYR A 421 -6.49 -5.82 -19.75
N ASN A 422 -7.31 -6.83 -19.48
CA ASN A 422 -8.21 -7.44 -20.44
C ASN A 422 -9.40 -6.53 -20.77
N ALA A 423 -9.86 -6.54 -22.02
CA ALA A 423 -11.11 -5.87 -22.41
C ALA A 423 -12.38 -6.69 -22.07
N SER A 424 -12.23 -7.98 -21.75
CA SER A 424 -13.35 -8.87 -21.42
C SER A 424 -13.68 -8.79 -19.93
N ASN A 425 -14.97 -8.88 -19.61
CA ASN A 425 -15.45 -8.96 -18.24
C ASN A 425 -15.30 -10.38 -17.68
N ASN A 426 -15.22 -10.49 -16.35
CA ASN A 426 -15.20 -11.72 -15.56
C ASN A 426 -14.03 -12.67 -15.88
N VAL A 427 -12.85 -12.10 -16.15
CA VAL A 427 -11.58 -12.83 -16.27
C VAL A 427 -10.60 -12.37 -15.19
N ASN A 428 -9.55 -13.14 -14.93
CA ASN A 428 -8.62 -12.88 -13.81
C ASN A 428 -7.75 -11.62 -14.01
N ASP A 429 -7.76 -11.06 -15.21
CA ASP A 429 -7.07 -9.86 -15.65
C ASP A 429 -8.03 -8.75 -16.12
N SER A 430 -9.32 -8.81 -15.73
CA SER A 430 -10.23 -7.67 -15.92
C SER A 430 -9.71 -6.43 -15.16
N THR A 431 -10.02 -5.22 -15.60
CA THR A 431 -9.47 -3.98 -15.02
C THR A 431 -9.87 -3.82 -13.54
N PHE A 432 -11.13 -4.09 -13.21
CA PHE A 432 -11.67 -3.94 -11.86
C PHE A 432 -12.17 -5.28 -11.29
N HIS A 433 -12.13 -5.44 -9.97
CA HIS A 433 -12.85 -6.51 -9.26
C HIS A 433 -13.77 -5.91 -8.20
N PHE A 434 -15.07 -6.15 -8.33
CA PHE A 434 -16.09 -5.78 -7.34
C PHE A 434 -16.44 -6.99 -6.47
N LYS A 435 -16.32 -6.84 -5.15
CA LYS A 435 -16.63 -7.92 -4.18
C LYS A 435 -18.10 -7.98 -3.79
N ASP A 436 -18.90 -6.98 -4.12
CA ASP A 436 -20.33 -7.01 -3.85
C ASP A 436 -21.03 -8.20 -4.53
N THR A 437 -21.86 -8.88 -3.75
CA THR A 437 -22.56 -10.10 -4.17
C THR A 437 -23.98 -9.84 -4.68
N ALA A 438 -24.50 -8.61 -4.52
CA ALA A 438 -25.83 -8.21 -4.94
C ALA A 438 -25.90 -6.68 -5.17
N GLY A 439 -27.03 -6.21 -5.69
CA GLY A 439 -27.26 -4.79 -5.94
C GLY A 439 -26.69 -4.31 -7.28
N THR A 440 -26.67 -2.99 -7.46
CA THR A 440 -26.13 -2.33 -8.66
C THR A 440 -25.10 -1.30 -8.23
N ILE A 441 -23.93 -1.35 -8.85
CA ILE A 441 -22.86 -0.36 -8.69
C ILE A 441 -22.67 0.37 -10.01
N THR A 442 -22.64 1.69 -9.95
CA THR A 442 -22.33 2.56 -11.09
C THR A 442 -20.95 3.18 -10.90
N LEU A 443 -20.03 2.88 -11.82
CA LEU A 443 -18.70 3.48 -11.86
C LEU A 443 -18.61 4.44 -13.04
N ASN A 444 -18.49 5.73 -12.73
CA ASN A 444 -18.22 6.79 -13.69
C ASN A 444 -16.71 6.91 -13.89
N ILE A 445 -16.24 6.79 -15.13
CA ILE A 445 -14.83 6.96 -15.49
C ILE A 445 -14.74 8.22 -16.33
N VAL A 446 -14.10 9.27 -15.84
CA VAL A 446 -13.97 10.55 -16.55
C VAL A 446 -12.53 10.73 -17.01
N GLY A 447 -12.28 10.89 -18.30
CA GLY A 447 -10.93 11.07 -18.85
C GLY A 447 -10.02 9.85 -18.77
N GLY A 448 -10.55 8.70 -18.34
CA GLY A 448 -9.76 7.46 -18.23
C GLY A 448 -9.46 6.81 -19.58
N SER A 449 -8.31 6.15 -19.69
CA SER A 449 -7.86 5.47 -20.91
C SER A 449 -7.50 4.01 -20.68
N GLY A 450 -7.34 3.26 -21.78
CA GLY A 450 -6.98 1.85 -21.75
C GLY A 450 -8.18 0.91 -21.78
N ASN A 451 -7.94 -0.36 -21.45
CA ASN A 451 -9.01 -1.34 -21.41
C ASN A 451 -9.80 -1.20 -20.11
N VAL A 452 -11.12 -1.10 -20.24
CA VAL A 452 -12.06 -0.97 -19.14
C VAL A 452 -12.96 -2.20 -19.12
N SER A 453 -12.78 -3.04 -18.11
CA SER A 453 -13.58 -4.24 -17.87
C SER A 453 -13.70 -4.52 -16.38
N TYR A 454 -14.59 -5.44 -16.01
CA TYR A 454 -14.80 -5.78 -14.60
C TYR A 454 -15.01 -7.27 -14.37
N ARG A 455 -14.66 -7.70 -13.17
CA ARG A 455 -15.11 -8.93 -12.52
C ARG A 455 -16.06 -8.57 -11.37
N THR A 456 -17.09 -9.36 -11.17
CA THR A 456 -18.04 -9.18 -10.06
C THR A 456 -18.30 -10.50 -9.33
N ASP A 457 -18.47 -10.43 -8.00
CA ASP A 457 -18.85 -11.57 -7.17
C ASP A 457 -20.38 -11.75 -7.05
N GLY A 458 -21.16 -10.89 -7.73
CA GLY A 458 -22.61 -11.09 -7.91
C GLY A 458 -23.42 -9.81 -8.16
N ALA A 459 -22.86 -8.63 -7.88
CA ALA A 459 -23.49 -7.35 -8.18
C ALA A 459 -23.59 -7.07 -9.69
N THR A 460 -24.59 -6.28 -10.08
CA THR A 460 -24.71 -5.72 -11.43
C THR A 460 -23.80 -4.49 -11.52
N ILE A 461 -22.82 -4.53 -12.43
CA ILE A 461 -21.88 -3.41 -12.62
C ILE A 461 -22.28 -2.62 -13.86
N VAL A 462 -22.41 -1.30 -13.69
CA VAL A 462 -22.68 -0.34 -14.75
C VAL A 462 -21.48 0.59 -14.84
N ILE A 463 -20.68 0.44 -15.90
CA ILE A 463 -19.58 1.36 -16.19
C ILE A 463 -20.07 2.42 -17.16
N VAL A 464 -19.86 3.69 -16.81
CA VAL A 464 -20.18 4.85 -17.65
C VAL A 464 -18.88 5.58 -17.95
N GLN A 465 -18.41 5.49 -19.20
CA GLN A 465 -17.20 6.18 -19.64
C GLN A 465 -17.53 7.58 -20.13
N ASP A 466 -16.77 8.58 -19.70
CA ASP A 466 -16.94 9.99 -20.00
C ASP A 466 -18.41 10.45 -19.94
N PRO A 467 -19.08 10.29 -18.77
CA PRO A 467 -20.45 10.78 -18.63
C PRO A 467 -20.49 12.29 -18.84
N VAL A 468 -21.36 12.74 -19.73
CA VAL A 468 -21.69 14.15 -19.89
C VAL A 468 -23.03 14.45 -19.21
N THR A 469 -23.10 15.57 -18.51
CA THR A 469 -24.33 15.98 -17.80
C THR A 469 -25.14 16.95 -18.66
N THR A 470 -26.43 16.63 -18.83
CA THR A 470 -27.41 17.54 -19.41
C THR A 470 -28.33 18.04 -18.31
N SER A 471 -28.37 19.36 -18.08
CA SER A 471 -29.26 19.98 -17.10
C SER A 471 -30.28 20.91 -17.75
N VAL A 472 -31.46 20.97 -17.14
CA VAL A 472 -32.50 21.96 -17.44
C VAL A 472 -32.87 22.68 -16.15
N HIS A 473 -32.66 23.99 -16.14
CA HIS A 473 -33.06 24.88 -15.04
C HIS A 473 -34.32 25.64 -15.42
N ALA A 474 -35.40 25.48 -14.66
CA ALA A 474 -36.67 26.15 -14.85
C ALA A 474 -36.78 27.34 -13.90
N GLN A 475 -36.90 28.55 -14.46
CA GLN A 475 -37.02 29.78 -13.68
C GLN A 475 -38.06 30.72 -14.26
N THR A 476 -38.58 31.61 -13.43
CA THR A 476 -39.43 32.72 -13.86
C THR A 476 -38.61 33.80 -14.58
N VAL A 477 -39.29 34.79 -15.16
CA VAL A 477 -38.63 35.98 -15.74
C VAL A 477 -37.81 36.79 -14.72
N ASP A 478 -38.14 36.66 -13.44
CA ASP A 478 -37.45 37.30 -12.32
C ASP A 478 -36.35 36.42 -11.71
N GLN A 479 -35.98 35.32 -12.39
CA GLN A 479 -34.98 34.34 -11.94
C GLN A 479 -35.34 33.59 -10.65
N ALA A 480 -36.62 33.53 -10.30
CA ALA A 480 -37.08 32.65 -9.22
C ALA A 480 -37.26 31.22 -9.74
N ASP A 481 -36.75 30.24 -8.99
CA ASP A 481 -36.83 28.82 -9.33
C ASP A 481 -38.27 28.31 -9.43
N VAL A 482 -38.53 27.48 -10.45
CA VAL A 482 -39.84 26.86 -10.68
C VAL A 482 -39.74 25.35 -10.45
N GLY A 483 -39.98 24.96 -9.20
CA GLY A 483 -40.02 23.56 -8.85
C GLY A 483 -41.27 22.82 -9.33
N SER A 484 -41.12 21.50 -9.50
CA SER A 484 -42.15 20.59 -10.03
C SER A 484 -42.64 20.93 -11.44
N ALA A 485 -41.82 21.61 -12.25
CA ALA A 485 -42.08 21.81 -13.66
C ALA A 485 -41.71 20.55 -14.45
N ARG A 486 -42.58 20.09 -15.35
CA ARG A 486 -42.31 18.92 -16.18
C ARG A 486 -41.43 19.30 -17.35
N VAL A 487 -40.31 18.59 -17.50
CA VAL A 487 -39.36 18.75 -18.58
C VAL A 487 -39.43 17.55 -19.52
N LEU A 488 -39.35 17.81 -20.82
CA LEU A 488 -39.06 16.82 -21.85
C LEU A 488 -38.03 17.42 -22.81
N LEU A 489 -36.86 16.80 -22.90
CA LEU A 489 -35.80 17.15 -23.85
C LEU A 489 -35.46 15.90 -24.66
N LYS A 490 -35.76 15.91 -25.96
CA LYS A 490 -35.65 14.74 -26.85
C LYS A 490 -34.84 15.06 -28.10
N ALA A 491 -34.38 14.02 -28.80
CA ALA A 491 -33.67 14.18 -30.08
C ALA A 491 -34.50 15.05 -31.05
N SER A 492 -33.84 16.01 -31.71
CA SER A 492 -34.47 16.87 -32.72
C SER A 492 -34.28 16.38 -34.15
N ASP A 493 -33.26 15.55 -34.37
CA ASP A 493 -32.95 14.90 -35.64
C ASP A 493 -32.14 13.61 -35.39
N GLY A 494 -31.85 12.85 -36.47
CA GLY A 494 -31.13 11.58 -36.42
C GLY A 494 -29.62 11.69 -36.59
N THR A 495 -29.01 12.87 -36.39
CA THR A 495 -27.54 13.02 -36.50
C THR A 495 -26.80 12.63 -35.23
N GLY A 496 -27.51 12.56 -34.10
CA GLY A 496 -26.98 12.11 -32.82
C GLY A 496 -27.16 10.60 -32.56
N PRO A 497 -26.69 10.11 -31.40
CA PRO A 497 -26.74 8.69 -31.04
C PRO A 497 -28.13 8.16 -30.69
N LEU A 498 -29.09 9.03 -30.35
CA LEU A 498 -30.46 8.63 -30.00
C LEU A 498 -31.38 8.72 -31.22
N PRO A 499 -32.37 7.82 -31.35
CA PRO A 499 -33.27 7.83 -32.50
C PRO A 499 -34.11 9.08 -32.59
N PHE A 500 -34.44 9.46 -33.82
CA PHE A 500 -35.40 10.50 -34.13
C PHE A 500 -36.40 10.01 -35.17
N GLU A 501 -37.65 9.87 -34.73
CA GLU A 501 -38.78 9.40 -35.54
C GLU A 501 -38.50 8.10 -36.32
N ASP A 502 -37.64 7.23 -35.77
CA ASP A 502 -37.31 5.94 -36.37
C ASP A 502 -38.52 5.01 -36.33
N VAL A 503 -38.82 4.36 -37.46
CA VAL A 503 -39.93 3.41 -37.56
C VAL A 503 -39.58 2.13 -36.82
N VAL A 504 -40.48 1.67 -35.95
CA VAL A 504 -40.26 0.49 -35.09
C VAL A 504 -41.35 -0.56 -35.26
N VAL A 505 -41.13 -1.75 -34.69
CA VAL A 505 -42.18 -2.77 -34.53
C VAL A 505 -42.38 -3.00 -33.04
N ILE A 506 -43.65 -3.02 -32.59
CA ILE A 506 -43.99 -3.20 -31.18
C ILE A 506 -44.91 -4.41 -31.02
N ALA A 507 -44.57 -5.33 -30.13
CA ALA A 507 -45.44 -6.41 -29.70
C ALA A 507 -45.47 -6.45 -28.17
N GLN A 508 -46.62 -6.70 -27.55
CA GLN A 508 -46.70 -6.86 -26.09
C GLN A 508 -47.22 -8.23 -25.67
N THR A 509 -46.75 -8.65 -24.50
CA THR A 509 -47.24 -9.80 -23.75
C THR A 509 -47.34 -9.41 -22.28
N GLY A 510 -48.51 -9.58 -21.67
CA GLY A 510 -48.69 -9.42 -20.22
C GLY A 510 -48.40 -8.01 -19.68
N GLY A 511 -48.57 -6.96 -20.49
CA GLY A 511 -48.31 -5.57 -20.09
C GLY A 511 -46.86 -5.12 -20.29
N THR A 512 -46.05 -5.90 -21.00
CA THR A 512 -44.69 -5.52 -21.40
C THR A 512 -44.62 -5.43 -22.92
N ALA A 513 -44.44 -4.23 -23.45
CA ALA A 513 -44.22 -3.99 -24.86
C ALA A 513 -42.73 -4.17 -25.20
N THR A 514 -42.42 -5.05 -26.14
CA THR A 514 -41.11 -5.22 -26.76
C THR A 514 -41.07 -4.44 -28.06
N VAL A 515 -40.11 -3.53 -28.18
CA VAL A 515 -39.83 -2.76 -29.39
C VAL A 515 -38.62 -3.34 -30.09
N THR A 516 -38.73 -3.52 -31.39
CA THR A 516 -37.61 -3.89 -32.28
C THR A 516 -37.26 -2.70 -33.16
N HIS A 517 -36.00 -2.26 -33.09
CA HIS A 517 -35.47 -1.07 -33.73
C HIS A 517 -33.96 -1.21 -33.89
N THR A 518 -33.42 -1.10 -35.10
CA THR A 518 -31.98 -1.36 -35.35
C THR A 518 -31.09 -0.31 -34.68
N ALA A 519 -30.13 -0.77 -33.87
CA ALA A 519 -29.08 0.05 -33.28
C ALA A 519 -29.61 1.31 -32.55
N HIS A 520 -30.53 1.11 -31.61
CA HIS A 520 -31.32 2.19 -31.02
C HIS A 520 -30.58 3.12 -30.05
N GLY A 521 -29.30 2.87 -29.74
CA GLY A 521 -28.47 3.75 -28.90
C GLY A 521 -28.98 3.95 -27.44
N PHE A 522 -29.91 3.11 -26.97
CA PHE A 522 -30.44 3.20 -25.61
C PHE A 522 -29.63 2.33 -24.65
N ALA A 523 -29.50 2.79 -23.41
CA ALA A 523 -29.22 1.96 -22.26
C ALA A 523 -30.51 1.78 -21.43
N THR A 524 -30.53 0.77 -20.56
CA THR A 524 -31.61 0.62 -19.58
C THR A 524 -31.74 1.90 -18.76
N ASN A 525 -32.97 2.27 -18.42
CA ASN A 525 -33.37 3.51 -17.75
C ASN A 525 -33.43 4.78 -18.62
N HIS A 526 -33.03 4.72 -19.90
CA HIS A 526 -33.29 5.83 -20.83
C HIS A 526 -34.80 6.03 -21.06
N TYR A 527 -35.19 7.23 -21.49
CA TYR A 527 -36.56 7.53 -21.88
C TYR A 527 -36.72 7.49 -23.41
N VAL A 528 -37.84 6.95 -23.88
CA VAL A 528 -38.26 6.96 -25.28
C VAL A 528 -39.63 7.59 -25.41
N VAL A 529 -39.85 8.35 -26.48
CA VAL A 529 -41.14 8.88 -26.91
C VAL A 529 -41.66 8.02 -28.06
N ILE A 530 -42.73 7.26 -27.82
CA ILE A 530 -43.43 6.47 -28.83
C ILE A 530 -44.64 7.23 -29.35
N LYS A 531 -44.82 7.27 -30.67
CA LYS A 531 -45.98 7.88 -31.35
C LYS A 531 -46.43 7.02 -32.53
N GLY A 532 -47.65 7.23 -33.02
CA GLY A 532 -48.16 6.63 -34.26
C GLY A 532 -48.58 5.15 -34.16
N ALA A 533 -48.49 4.55 -32.97
CA ALA A 533 -48.94 3.19 -32.70
C ALA A 533 -50.46 3.12 -32.50
N ILE A 534 -51.06 1.99 -32.87
CA ILE A 534 -52.47 1.65 -32.62
C ILE A 534 -52.52 0.26 -31.98
N PRO A 535 -53.19 0.07 -30.83
CA PRO A 535 -53.96 1.04 -30.04
C PRO A 535 -53.11 2.13 -29.36
N GLU A 536 -53.76 3.24 -28.98
CA GLU A 536 -53.07 4.42 -28.46
C GLU A 536 -52.30 4.19 -27.15
N GLY A 537 -52.60 3.12 -26.41
CA GLY A 537 -51.91 2.80 -25.15
C GLY A 537 -50.40 2.54 -25.28
N TYR A 538 -49.89 2.33 -26.51
CA TYR A 538 -48.46 2.27 -26.79
C TYR A 538 -47.81 3.67 -26.89
N ASN A 539 -48.57 4.73 -27.20
CA ASN A 539 -48.05 6.07 -27.46
C ASN A 539 -47.79 6.85 -26.17
N LYS A 540 -46.57 6.83 -25.66
CA LYS A 540 -46.18 7.57 -24.45
C LYS A 540 -44.69 7.85 -24.36
N VAL A 541 -44.32 8.67 -23.37
CA VAL A 541 -42.94 8.75 -22.90
C VAL A 541 -42.76 7.66 -21.83
N ALA A 542 -41.83 6.74 -22.06
CA ALA A 542 -41.61 5.61 -21.16
C ALA A 542 -40.12 5.39 -20.90
N GLN A 543 -39.81 4.93 -19.69
CA GLN A 543 -38.49 4.42 -19.36
C GLN A 543 -38.32 3.02 -19.95
N VAL A 544 -37.15 2.72 -20.52
CA VAL A 544 -36.90 1.46 -21.22
C VAL A 544 -36.02 0.50 -20.43
N THR A 545 -36.22 -0.81 -20.64
CA THR A 545 -35.28 -1.86 -20.27
C THR A 545 -34.67 -2.45 -21.54
N VAL A 546 -33.37 -2.26 -21.74
CA VAL A 546 -32.68 -2.71 -22.97
C VAL A 546 -32.39 -4.20 -22.88
N LEU A 547 -32.74 -4.95 -23.92
CA LEU A 547 -32.49 -6.39 -24.01
C LEU A 547 -31.30 -6.71 -24.91
N THR A 548 -31.20 -6.01 -26.04
CA THR A 548 -30.10 -6.10 -27.01
C THR A 548 -29.86 -4.73 -27.63
N SER A 549 -28.87 -4.58 -28.51
CA SER A 549 -28.66 -3.33 -29.27
C SER A 549 -29.82 -2.98 -30.23
N SER A 550 -30.75 -3.92 -30.47
CA SER A 550 -31.87 -3.73 -31.39
C SER A 550 -33.25 -3.99 -30.78
N THR A 551 -33.30 -4.23 -29.46
CA THR A 551 -34.56 -4.51 -28.76
C THR A 551 -34.56 -3.97 -27.35
N TYR A 552 -35.68 -3.39 -26.95
CA TYR A 552 -35.93 -2.92 -25.59
C TYR A 552 -37.39 -3.13 -25.22
N THR A 553 -37.70 -3.03 -23.92
CA THR A 553 -39.07 -3.12 -23.43
C THR A 553 -39.49 -1.89 -22.65
N TYR A 554 -40.80 -1.67 -22.56
CA TYR A 554 -41.41 -0.72 -21.63
C TYR A 554 -42.81 -1.22 -21.21
N ALA A 555 -43.26 -0.80 -20.02
CA ALA A 555 -44.57 -1.21 -19.51
C ALA A 555 -45.70 -0.62 -20.36
N VAL A 556 -46.79 -1.36 -20.58
CA VAL A 556 -48.05 -0.93 -21.21
C VAL A 556 -49.24 -1.60 -20.52
N ASP A 557 -50.47 -1.22 -20.84
CA ASP A 557 -51.65 -1.93 -20.35
C ASP A 557 -51.68 -3.36 -20.93
N SER A 558 -51.97 -4.36 -20.09
CA SER A 558 -51.88 -5.77 -20.47
C SER A 558 -52.92 -6.23 -21.52
N GLY A 559 -53.95 -5.43 -21.76
CA GLY A 559 -55.05 -5.72 -22.71
C GLY A 559 -54.88 -5.14 -24.12
N LEU A 560 -53.78 -4.48 -24.44
CA LEU A 560 -53.58 -3.90 -25.77
C LEU A 560 -53.44 -4.99 -26.83
N SER A 561 -54.06 -4.80 -28.01
CA SER A 561 -53.86 -5.71 -29.14
C SER A 561 -52.40 -5.73 -29.59
N SER A 562 -51.91 -6.89 -30.00
CA SER A 562 -50.50 -7.15 -30.31
C SER A 562 -50.39 -7.99 -31.60
N PRO A 563 -49.47 -7.69 -32.53
CA PRO A 563 -48.58 -6.52 -32.54
C PRO A 563 -49.33 -5.18 -32.63
N ALA A 564 -48.69 -4.09 -32.23
CA ALA A 564 -49.21 -2.76 -32.49
C ALA A 564 -49.29 -2.53 -34.02
N THR A 565 -50.40 -1.95 -34.46
CA THR A 565 -50.62 -1.50 -35.83
C THR A 565 -50.32 0.00 -35.95
N GLY A 566 -50.56 0.61 -37.11
CA GLY A 566 -50.23 2.01 -37.39
C GLY A 566 -48.82 2.19 -37.96
N THR A 567 -48.21 3.34 -37.68
CA THR A 567 -46.83 3.65 -38.07
C THR A 567 -46.07 4.10 -36.82
N PRO A 568 -45.79 3.17 -35.89
CA PRO A 568 -45.11 3.50 -34.66
C PRO A 568 -43.71 4.03 -34.95
N VAL A 569 -43.38 5.18 -34.37
CA VAL A 569 -42.05 5.80 -34.40
C VAL A 569 -41.52 6.00 -32.99
N ALA A 570 -40.19 5.89 -32.85
CA ALA A 570 -39.47 6.09 -31.60
C ALA A 570 -38.57 7.34 -31.69
N THR A 571 -38.55 8.14 -30.62
CA THR A 571 -37.59 9.24 -30.44
C THR A 571 -36.97 9.16 -29.06
N GLY A 572 -35.65 9.18 -28.95
CA GLY A 572 -34.98 9.15 -27.65
C GLY A 572 -35.11 10.46 -26.89
N ALA A 573 -35.27 10.36 -25.56
CA ALA A 573 -35.28 11.50 -24.65
C ALA A 573 -34.05 11.47 -23.73
N ILE A 574 -33.37 12.62 -23.64
CA ILE A 574 -32.24 12.81 -22.73
C ILE A 574 -32.78 13.11 -21.35
N VAL A 575 -33.62 14.14 -21.21
CA VAL A 575 -34.21 14.54 -19.92
C VAL A 575 -35.72 14.37 -19.97
N TYR A 576 -36.28 13.65 -19.01
CA TYR A 576 -37.73 13.59 -18.80
C TYR A 576 -38.07 13.42 -17.32
N GLY A 577 -38.83 14.36 -16.76
CA GLY A 577 -39.17 14.31 -15.33
C GLY A 577 -39.77 15.61 -14.83
N LEU A 578 -39.77 15.77 -13.50
CA LEU A 578 -40.12 17.01 -12.82
C LEU A 578 -38.85 17.66 -12.28
N THR A 579 -38.78 18.98 -12.33
CA THR A 579 -37.73 19.75 -11.63
C THR A 579 -37.89 19.64 -10.13
N ASP A 580 -36.76 19.70 -9.41
CA ASP A 580 -36.71 19.72 -7.95
C ASP A 580 -37.18 21.07 -7.38
N VAL A 581 -36.95 21.32 -6.09
CA VAL A 581 -37.36 22.59 -5.44
C VAL A 581 -36.55 23.79 -5.92
N ASN A 582 -35.34 23.58 -6.44
CA ASN A 582 -34.45 24.60 -7.01
C ASN A 582 -34.67 24.78 -8.52
N GLY A 583 -35.71 24.15 -9.09
CA GLY A 583 -36.02 24.28 -10.51
C GLY A 583 -35.11 23.44 -11.40
N ASP A 584 -34.30 22.54 -10.86
CA ASP A 584 -33.32 21.76 -11.62
C ASP A 584 -33.81 20.34 -11.92
N ILE A 585 -33.42 19.85 -13.10
CA ILE A 585 -33.43 18.43 -13.44
C ILE A 585 -32.24 18.15 -14.33
N SER A 586 -31.55 17.04 -14.08
CA SER A 586 -30.40 16.62 -14.86
C SER A 586 -30.44 15.14 -15.21
N ASP A 587 -29.69 14.79 -16.23
CA ASP A 587 -29.39 13.42 -16.61
C ASP A 587 -27.93 13.34 -17.10
N SER A 588 -27.20 12.34 -16.64
CA SER A 588 -25.79 12.14 -16.98
C SER A 588 -25.63 10.81 -17.71
N ARG A 589 -25.03 10.83 -18.90
CA ARG A 589 -24.81 9.64 -19.73
C ARG A 589 -23.66 9.84 -20.71
N THR A 590 -23.12 8.74 -21.23
CA THR A 590 -22.17 8.78 -22.35
C THR A 590 -22.91 9.04 -23.66
N LEU A 591 -22.38 9.94 -24.48
CA LEU A 591 -22.86 10.16 -25.85
C LEU A 591 -21.71 9.90 -26.83
N ALA A 592 -21.96 9.06 -27.85
CA ALA A 592 -20.94 8.76 -28.85
C ALA A 592 -20.61 9.96 -29.77
N THR A 593 -21.59 10.85 -29.97
CA THR A 593 -21.47 12.11 -30.72
C THR A 593 -22.41 13.14 -30.13
N ASP A 594 -22.22 14.41 -30.48
CA ASP A 594 -23.15 15.49 -30.14
C ASP A 594 -24.59 15.11 -30.51
N GLN A 595 -25.53 15.40 -29.62
CA GLN A 595 -26.95 15.10 -29.79
C GLN A 595 -27.77 16.38 -29.92
N PRO A 596 -28.28 16.71 -31.13
CA PRO A 596 -29.26 17.77 -31.28
C PRO A 596 -30.56 17.44 -30.53
N VAL A 597 -31.09 18.43 -29.81
CA VAL A 597 -32.26 18.27 -28.95
C VAL A 597 -33.28 19.38 -29.11
N VAL A 598 -34.54 19.02 -28.91
CA VAL A 598 -35.69 19.92 -28.81
C VAL A 598 -36.60 19.44 -27.70
N GLY A 599 -37.30 20.37 -27.05
CA GLY A 599 -38.07 20.05 -25.88
C GLY A 599 -38.97 21.16 -25.39
N TRP A 600 -39.48 20.97 -24.19
CA TRP A 600 -40.24 21.96 -23.45
C TRP A 600 -40.13 21.74 -21.95
N CYS A 601 -40.35 22.81 -21.20
CA CYS A 601 -40.65 22.80 -19.78
C CYS A 601 -42.06 23.36 -19.56
N ARG A 602 -42.90 22.69 -18.75
CA ARG A 602 -44.29 23.12 -18.49
C ARG A 602 -44.71 22.84 -17.05
N LYS A 603 -45.54 23.70 -16.46
CA LYS A 603 -46.16 23.47 -15.16
C LYS A 603 -47.65 23.81 -15.23
N SER A 604 -48.47 22.78 -15.39
CA SER A 604 -49.92 22.90 -15.65
C SER A 604 -50.81 22.12 -14.68
N THR A 605 -50.22 21.48 -13.66
CA THR A 605 -50.93 20.57 -12.75
C THR A 605 -51.10 21.13 -11.34
N SER A 606 -50.35 22.17 -10.97
CA SER A 606 -50.43 22.84 -9.67
C SER A 606 -50.04 24.31 -9.82
N SER A 607 -50.68 25.17 -9.03
CA SER A 607 -50.34 26.60 -8.93
C SER A 607 -48.95 26.79 -8.28
N PRO A 608 -48.14 27.78 -8.72
CA PRO A 608 -48.41 28.67 -9.84
C PRO A 608 -48.34 27.95 -11.20
N PHE A 609 -49.30 28.27 -12.08
CA PHE A 609 -49.34 27.75 -13.45
C PHE A 609 -48.46 28.59 -14.38
N TYR A 610 -47.77 27.91 -15.30
CA TYR A 610 -46.88 28.56 -16.27
C TYR A 610 -47.10 28.04 -17.68
N LYS A 611 -46.95 28.94 -18.65
CA LYS A 611 -46.94 28.61 -20.08
C LYS A 611 -45.74 27.71 -20.38
N SER A 612 -45.92 26.83 -21.37
CA SER A 612 -44.83 25.96 -21.83
C SER A 612 -43.68 26.79 -22.40
N ALA A 613 -42.48 26.64 -21.84
CA ALA A 613 -41.25 27.24 -22.35
C ALA A 613 -40.57 26.26 -23.32
N PRO A 614 -40.25 26.67 -24.57
CA PRO A 614 -39.53 25.81 -25.50
C PRO A 614 -38.07 25.63 -25.07
N LEU A 615 -37.52 24.45 -25.33
CA LEU A 615 -36.11 24.12 -25.15
C LEU A 615 -35.53 23.64 -26.48
N GLY A 616 -34.26 23.95 -26.75
CA GLY A 616 -33.57 23.42 -27.92
C GLY A 616 -32.09 23.80 -27.96
N GLY A 617 -31.30 22.95 -28.62
CA GLY A 617 -29.86 23.15 -28.80
C GLY A 617 -29.17 21.83 -29.08
N VAL A 618 -27.92 21.69 -28.65
CA VAL A 618 -27.09 20.51 -28.83
C VAL A 618 -26.53 20.10 -27.48
N VAL A 619 -26.63 18.82 -27.13
CA VAL A 619 -25.89 18.24 -26.01
C VAL A 619 -24.55 17.76 -26.54
N SER A 620 -23.46 18.36 -26.05
CA SER A 620 -22.12 17.97 -26.46
C SER A 620 -21.75 16.60 -25.92
N SER A 621 -21.11 15.76 -26.74
CA SER A 621 -20.60 14.46 -26.28
C SER A 621 -19.39 14.56 -25.36
N SER A 622 -18.74 15.73 -25.24
CA SER A 622 -17.60 15.94 -24.33
C SER A 622 -17.90 16.90 -23.18
N LEU A 623 -18.83 17.85 -23.36
CA LEU A 623 -19.12 18.89 -22.37
C LEU A 623 -20.53 18.80 -21.78
N GLY A 624 -21.43 18.01 -22.35
CA GLY A 624 -22.85 18.02 -22.00
C GLY A 624 -23.55 19.29 -22.45
N ALA A 625 -24.56 19.72 -21.70
CA ALA A 625 -25.26 20.99 -21.94
C ALA A 625 -26.08 21.45 -20.72
N SER A 626 -26.27 22.76 -20.60
CA SER A 626 -27.20 23.36 -19.64
C SER A 626 -28.21 24.23 -20.38
N PHE A 627 -29.49 23.95 -20.16
CA PHE A 627 -30.58 24.70 -20.75
C PHE A 627 -31.36 25.47 -19.68
N THR A 628 -31.87 26.64 -20.04
CA THR A 628 -32.73 27.43 -19.16
C THR A 628 -34.12 27.56 -19.77
N ALA A 629 -35.13 27.12 -19.04
CA ALA A 629 -36.53 27.35 -19.37
C ALA A 629 -37.04 28.61 -18.66
N ILE A 630 -37.31 29.68 -19.42
CA ILE A 630 -37.97 30.88 -18.88
C ILE A 630 -39.49 30.67 -18.86
N MET A 631 -40.01 30.42 -17.68
CA MET A 631 -41.42 30.10 -17.41
C MET A 631 -42.21 31.39 -17.20
N ILE A 632 -43.16 31.67 -18.10
CA ILE A 632 -44.04 32.83 -18.02
C ILE A 632 -45.33 32.43 -17.31
N SER A 633 -45.74 33.17 -16.28
CA SER A 633 -47.00 32.92 -15.56
C SER A 633 -48.17 32.79 -16.53
N ASP A 634 -49.02 31.80 -16.30
CA ASP A 634 -50.30 31.59 -16.98
C ASP A 634 -51.50 31.85 -16.05
N GLU A 635 -51.23 32.47 -14.89
CA GLU A 635 -52.23 32.99 -13.95
C GLU A 635 -52.63 34.44 -14.23
#